data_AF-A0A6B2DST0-F1
#
_entry.id   AF-A0A6B2DST0-F1
#
_cell.length_a   1.000
_cell.length_b   1.000
_cell.length_c   1.000
_cell.angle_alpha   90.00
_cell.angle_beta   90.00
_cell.angle_gamma   90.00
#
_symmetry.space_group_name_H-M   'P 1'
#
loop_
_entity.id
_entity.type
_entity.pdbx_description
1 polymer ?
#
loop_
_entity_poly.entity_id
_entity_poly.type
_entity_poly.pdbx_seq_one_letter_code
_entity_poly.pdbx_strand_id
1 'polypeptide(L)'
;MTSRSSGAEGAGDPWDEADPALAVALRELGWYRRNADRNRVANRATEVALLLGSAATTVAAALGAVAWVTAVLAAATLVVTGLRRSFDWHENWVEFIGRWSELRSVVHQYRLLPEDRRGEADRRALLAAVDEIVASETQRWASRRRKLQENTSQG
;
A
#
# COMPACT_ATOMS: atom_id res chain seq x y z
N MET A 1 8.65 -2.20 -10.58
CA MET A 1 9.92 -1.53 -10.21
C MET A 1 9.59 -0.05 -10.00
N THR A 2 8.74 0.25 -9.02
CA THR A 2 8.46 1.62 -8.61
C THR A 2 9.65 2.07 -7.79
N SER A 3 10.29 3.14 -8.23
CA SER A 3 11.50 3.68 -7.62
C SER A 3 11.29 3.87 -6.11
N ARG A 4 12.12 3.18 -5.31
CA ARG A 4 12.19 3.26 -3.84
C ARG A 4 12.72 4.63 -3.35
N SER A 5 12.97 5.60 -4.24
CA SER A 5 13.78 6.78 -3.90
C SER A 5 13.06 8.12 -3.65
N SER A 6 11.77 8.30 -3.94
CA SER A 6 11.23 9.68 -4.00
C SER A 6 10.61 10.25 -2.71
N GLY A 7 10.66 9.53 -1.58
CA GLY A 7 10.02 9.98 -0.33
C GLY A 7 10.96 10.60 0.72
N ALA A 8 12.26 10.71 0.41
CA ALA A 8 13.32 10.90 1.41
C ALA A 8 14.12 12.21 1.24
N GLU A 9 13.70 13.16 0.41
CA GLU A 9 14.52 14.35 0.10
C GLU A 9 14.56 15.44 1.18
N GLY A 10 14.20 15.14 2.44
CA GLY A 10 14.21 16.14 3.51
C GLY A 10 14.60 15.67 4.92
N ALA A 11 14.82 14.38 5.12
CA ALA A 11 15.32 13.85 6.39
C ALA A 11 16.76 13.36 6.15
N GLY A 12 17.68 13.68 7.05
CA GLY A 12 19.08 13.23 6.97
C GLY A 12 19.20 11.71 6.86
N ASP A 13 20.42 11.23 6.58
CA ASP A 13 20.66 9.79 6.55
C ASP A 13 20.30 9.20 7.92
N PRO A 14 19.37 8.22 8.03
CA PRO A 14 19.06 7.58 9.31
C PRO A 14 20.28 6.97 10.00
N TRP A 15 21.39 6.74 9.28
CA TRP A 15 22.65 6.29 9.86
C TRP A 15 23.41 7.34 10.67
N ASP A 16 23.06 8.63 10.52
CA ASP A 16 23.67 9.75 11.26
C ASP A 16 22.97 10.05 12.59
N GLU A 17 21.83 9.39 12.87
CA GLU A 17 21.04 9.58 14.07
C GLU A 17 21.68 8.92 15.31
N ALA A 18 21.31 9.38 16.51
CA ALA A 18 21.80 8.80 17.77
C ALA A 18 21.44 7.31 17.95
N ASP A 19 20.32 6.89 17.35
CA ASP A 19 19.86 5.48 17.29
C ASP A 19 19.51 5.11 15.84
N PRO A 20 20.50 4.72 15.03
CA PRO A 20 20.31 4.44 13.60
C PRO A 20 19.30 3.32 13.31
N ALA A 21 19.33 2.26 14.12
CA ALA A 21 18.44 1.13 13.96
C ALA A 21 16.97 1.54 14.13
N LEU A 22 16.69 2.39 15.13
CA LEU A 22 15.37 2.96 15.34
C LEU A 22 14.98 3.93 14.22
N ALA A 23 15.90 4.77 13.75
CA ALA A 23 15.65 5.72 12.67
C ALA A 23 15.23 5.02 11.36
N VAL A 24 15.93 3.94 10.98
CA VAL A 24 15.57 3.10 9.83
C VAL A 24 14.17 2.50 10.01
N ALA A 25 13.88 1.90 11.18
CA ALA A 25 12.58 1.29 11.45
C ALA A 25 11.42 2.29 11.37
N LEU A 26 11.59 3.51 11.90
CA LEU A 26 10.58 4.57 11.85
C LEU A 26 10.33 5.10 10.44
N ARG A 27 11.39 5.18 9.62
CA ARG A 27 11.29 5.58 8.22
C ARG A 27 10.45 4.59 7.43
N GLU A 28 10.72 3.30 7.58
CA GLU A 28 9.92 2.24 6.97
C GLU A 28 8.46 2.29 7.48
N LEU A 29 8.26 2.46 8.79
CA LEU A 29 6.92 2.59 9.38
C LEU A 29 6.12 3.74 8.77
N GLY A 30 6.77 4.90 8.62
CA GLY A 30 6.15 6.08 8.01
C GLY A 30 5.82 5.86 6.53
N TRP A 31 6.69 5.16 5.80
CA TRP A 31 6.43 4.82 4.40
C TRP A 31 5.21 3.90 4.25
N TYR A 32 5.17 2.80 5.01
CA TYR A 32 4.04 1.87 4.99
C TYR A 32 2.72 2.54 5.34
N ARG A 33 2.72 3.41 6.37
CA ARG A 33 1.52 4.18 6.75
C ARG A 33 1.05 5.09 5.63
N ARG A 34 1.94 5.91 5.06
CA ARG A 34 1.59 6.83 3.97
C ARG A 34 1.06 6.08 2.77
N ASN A 35 1.66 4.94 2.45
CA ASN A 35 1.22 4.13 1.34
C ASN A 35 -0.16 3.51 1.60
N ALA A 36 -0.40 2.98 2.81
CA ALA A 36 -1.74 2.52 3.20
C ALA A 36 -2.79 3.64 3.09
N ASP A 37 -2.50 4.84 3.63
CA ASP A 37 -3.44 5.97 3.56
C ASP A 37 -3.78 6.37 2.12
N ARG A 38 -2.79 6.40 1.21
CA ARG A 38 -3.01 6.67 -0.23
C ARG A 38 -3.92 5.63 -0.88
N ASN A 39 -3.66 4.34 -0.64
CA ASN A 39 -4.49 3.25 -1.18
C ASN A 39 -5.93 3.33 -0.64
N ARG A 40 -6.12 3.68 0.63
CA ARG A 40 -7.45 3.88 1.23
C ARG A 40 -8.22 5.02 0.55
N VAL A 41 -7.55 6.15 0.31
CA VAL A 41 -8.16 7.30 -0.38
C VAL A 41 -8.53 6.94 -1.82
N ALA A 42 -7.63 6.27 -2.55
CA ALA A 42 -7.89 5.83 -3.92
C ALA A 42 -9.09 4.85 -4.01
N ASN A 43 -9.17 3.88 -3.10
CA ASN A 43 -10.30 2.94 -3.06
C ASN A 43 -11.63 3.66 -2.79
N ARG A 44 -11.66 4.57 -1.80
CA ARG A 44 -12.87 5.36 -1.49
C ARG A 44 -13.29 6.27 -2.63
N ALA A 45 -12.34 6.96 -3.28
CA ALA A 45 -12.62 7.80 -4.44
C ALA A 45 -13.22 6.98 -5.60
N THR A 46 -12.70 5.78 -5.83
CA THR A 46 -13.21 4.84 -6.84
C THR A 46 -14.64 4.41 -6.51
N GLU A 47 -14.94 4.07 -5.26
CA GLU A 47 -16.29 3.71 -4.82
C GLU A 47 -17.29 4.85 -5.03
N VAL A 48 -16.92 6.08 -4.64
CA VAL A 48 -17.76 7.26 -4.85
C VAL A 48 -18.01 7.52 -6.33
N ALA A 49 -16.97 7.41 -7.18
CA ALA A 49 -17.12 7.60 -8.62
C ALA A 49 -18.07 6.57 -9.26
N LEU A 50 -17.99 5.31 -8.82
CA LEU A 50 -18.91 4.26 -9.31
C LEU A 50 -20.36 4.54 -8.89
N LEU A 51 -20.59 4.98 -7.65
CA LEU A 51 -21.92 5.33 -7.16
C LEU A 51 -22.50 6.52 -7.93
N LEU A 52 -21.71 7.58 -8.12
CA LEU A 52 -22.12 8.77 -8.88
C LEU A 52 -22.40 8.44 -10.34
N GLY A 53 -21.54 7.64 -10.99
CA GLY A 53 -21.72 7.21 -12.38
C GLY A 53 -22.99 6.39 -12.56
N SER A 54 -23.27 5.48 -11.62
CA SER A 54 -24.49 4.66 -11.60
C SER A 54 -25.73 5.54 -11.43
N ALA A 55 -25.74 6.44 -10.44
CA ALA A 55 -26.84 7.35 -10.18
C ALA A 55 -27.10 8.31 -11.34
N ALA A 56 -26.04 8.89 -11.92
CA ALA A 56 -26.14 9.77 -13.09
C ALA A 56 -26.74 9.04 -14.30
N THR A 57 -26.36 7.76 -14.52
CA THR A 57 -26.92 6.94 -15.60
C THR A 57 -28.43 6.74 -15.40
N THR A 58 -28.87 6.39 -14.19
CA THR A 58 -30.29 6.22 -13.87
C THR A 58 -31.09 7.52 -14.06
N VAL A 59 -30.56 8.66 -13.61
CA VAL A 59 -31.20 9.97 -13.79
C VAL A 59 -31.27 10.35 -15.27
N ALA A 60 -30.19 10.17 -16.04
CA ALA A 60 -30.16 10.45 -17.47
C ALA A 60 -31.19 9.60 -18.22
N ALA A 61 -31.31 8.31 -17.89
CA ALA A 61 -32.32 7.43 -18.47
C ALA A 61 -33.75 7.88 -18.12
N ALA A 62 -34.01 8.23 -16.85
CA ALA A 62 -35.32 8.70 -16.39
C ALA A 62 -35.76 10.01 -17.04
N LEU A 63 -34.80 10.89 -17.36
CA LEU A 63 -35.05 12.17 -18.04
C LEU A 63 -35.14 12.04 -19.57
N GLY A 64 -35.01 10.82 -20.13
CA GLY A 64 -35.04 10.60 -21.57
C GLY A 64 -33.85 11.22 -22.30
N ALA A 65 -32.68 11.29 -21.65
CA ALA A 65 -31.47 11.85 -22.26
C ALA A 65 -31.10 11.08 -23.54
N VAL A 66 -30.55 11.81 -24.51
CA VAL A 66 -30.08 11.25 -25.77
C VAL A 66 -29.03 10.15 -25.55
N ALA A 67 -29.14 9.08 -26.34
CA ALA A 67 -28.45 7.80 -26.11
C ALA A 67 -26.92 7.89 -25.94
N TRP A 68 -26.28 8.91 -26.52
CA TRP A 68 -24.83 9.07 -26.36
C TRP A 68 -24.44 9.49 -24.93
N VAL A 69 -25.31 10.21 -24.21
CA VAL A 69 -25.05 10.66 -22.83
C VAL A 69 -25.08 9.46 -21.87
N THR A 70 -26.08 8.59 -22.00
CA THR A 70 -26.19 7.37 -21.19
C THR A 70 -25.06 6.40 -21.50
N ALA A 71 -24.67 6.27 -22.77
CA ALA A 71 -23.53 5.44 -23.18
C ALA A 71 -22.20 5.93 -22.59
N VAL A 72 -21.95 7.25 -22.57
CA VAL A 72 -20.72 7.82 -21.98
C VAL A 72 -20.64 7.56 -20.48
N LEU A 73 -21.76 7.73 -19.75
CA LEU A 73 -21.80 7.46 -18.30
C LEU A 73 -21.57 5.98 -17.98
N ALA A 74 -22.17 5.08 -18.76
CA ALA A 74 -21.95 3.64 -18.63
C ALA A 74 -20.49 3.27 -18.93
N ALA A 75 -19.92 3.80 -20.01
CA ALA A 75 -18.51 3.56 -20.39
C ALA A 75 -17.55 4.07 -19.31
N ALA A 76 -17.77 5.26 -18.77
CA ALA A 76 -16.95 5.81 -17.67
C ALA A 76 -16.99 4.90 -16.43
N THR A 77 -18.18 4.40 -16.05
CA THR A 77 -18.34 3.46 -14.94
C THR A 77 -17.58 2.15 -15.18
N LEU A 78 -17.60 1.64 -16.43
CA LEU A 78 -16.87 0.44 -16.81
C LEU A 78 -15.35 0.64 -16.71
N VAL A 79 -14.84 1.79 -17.18
CA VAL A 79 -13.43 2.15 -17.07
C VAL A 79 -12.98 2.22 -15.61
N VAL A 80 -13.76 2.89 -14.74
CA VAL A 80 -13.48 2.96 -13.30
C VAL A 80 -13.50 1.57 -12.66
N THR A 81 -14.42 0.70 -13.08
CA THR A 81 -14.49 -0.69 -12.60
C THR A 81 -13.25 -1.49 -13.03
N GLY A 82 -12.82 -1.35 -14.28
CA GLY A 82 -11.59 -1.98 -14.77
C GLY A 82 -10.35 -1.47 -14.03
N LEU A 83 -10.29 -0.17 -13.76
CA LEU A 83 -9.21 0.45 -12.99
C LEU A 83 -9.18 -0.07 -11.54
N ARG A 84 -10.35 -0.22 -10.90
CA ARG A 84 -10.45 -0.84 -9.57
C ARG A 84 -9.84 -2.24 -9.55
N ARG A 85 -10.15 -3.05 -10.56
CA ARG A 85 -9.71 -4.44 -10.69
C ARG A 85 -8.23 -4.57 -11.07
N SER A 86 -7.69 -3.63 -11.84
CA SER A 86 -6.29 -3.70 -12.29
C SER A 86 -5.28 -3.33 -11.21
N PHE A 87 -5.68 -2.54 -10.22
CA PHE A 87 -4.77 -1.96 -9.24
C PHE A 87 -4.89 -2.56 -7.84
N ASP A 88 -5.86 -3.45 -7.60
CA ASP A 88 -6.05 -4.17 -6.33
C ASP A 88 -5.91 -3.25 -5.09
N TRP A 89 -6.41 -2.01 -5.19
CA TRP A 89 -6.18 -0.96 -4.19
C TRP A 89 -6.57 -1.38 -2.76
N HIS A 90 -7.62 -2.20 -2.65
CA HIS A 90 -8.09 -2.73 -1.38
C HIS A 90 -7.14 -3.78 -0.79
N GLU A 91 -6.72 -4.76 -1.57
CA GLU A 91 -5.78 -5.80 -1.14
C GLU A 91 -4.42 -5.19 -0.81
N ASN A 92 -3.96 -4.25 -1.62
CA ASN A 92 -2.78 -3.45 -1.34
C ASN A 92 -2.91 -2.69 -0.02
N TRP A 93 -4.05 -2.03 0.26
CA TRP A 93 -4.28 -1.36 1.53
C TRP A 93 -4.20 -2.31 2.74
N VAL A 94 -4.88 -3.45 2.68
CA VAL A 94 -4.86 -4.46 3.77
C VAL A 94 -3.45 -4.99 4.00
N GLU A 95 -2.70 -5.22 2.92
CA GLU A 95 -1.33 -5.70 2.99
C GLU A 95 -0.41 -4.65 3.65
N PHE A 96 -0.52 -3.38 3.24
CA PHE A 96 0.29 -2.30 3.81
C PHE A 96 -0.06 -2.01 5.28
N ILE A 97 -1.34 -2.07 5.68
CA ILE A 97 -1.73 -1.82 7.08
C ILE A 97 -1.31 -2.97 8.01
N GLY A 98 -1.32 -4.21 7.50
CA GLY A 98 -0.81 -5.38 8.22
C GLY A 98 0.70 -5.28 8.47
N ARG A 99 1.49 -4.91 7.45
CA ARG A 99 2.93 -4.69 7.64
C ARG A 99 3.22 -3.53 8.57
N TRP A 100 2.45 -2.45 8.46
CA TRP A 100 2.57 -1.33 9.38
C TRP A 100 2.33 -1.74 10.84
N SER A 101 1.33 -2.59 11.11
CA SER A 101 1.03 -3.04 12.47
C SER A 101 2.13 -3.95 13.04
N GLU A 102 2.68 -4.82 12.21
CA GLU A 102 3.80 -5.71 12.55
C GLU A 102 5.06 -4.90 12.88
N LEU A 103 5.44 -3.97 11.98
CA LEU A 103 6.59 -3.10 12.17
C LEU A 103 6.43 -2.20 13.41
N ARG A 104 5.21 -1.71 13.67
CA ARG A 104 4.88 -0.94 14.89
C ARG A 104 5.10 -1.77 16.15
N SER A 105 4.73 -3.05 16.11
CA SER A 105 4.90 -3.97 17.25
C SER A 105 6.38 -4.12 17.62
N VAL A 106 7.23 -4.36 16.61
CA VAL A 106 8.68 -4.49 16.81
C VAL A 106 9.28 -3.19 17.35
N VAL A 107 8.91 -2.04 16.79
CA VAL A 107 9.36 -0.72 17.27
C VAL A 107 8.92 -0.47 18.71
N HIS A 108 7.68 -0.82 19.08
CA HIS A 108 7.21 -0.69 20.45
C HIS A 108 8.01 -1.57 21.41
N GLN A 109 8.27 -2.83 21.04
CA GLN A 109 9.05 -3.75 21.86
C GLN A 109 10.48 -3.25 22.10
N TYR A 110 11.12 -2.74 21.06
CA TYR A 110 12.45 -2.12 21.18
C TYR A 110 12.45 -0.91 22.10
N ARG A 111 11.40 -0.07 22.02
CA ARG A 111 11.25 1.13 22.86
C ARG A 111 10.93 0.83 24.32
N LEU A 112 10.52 -0.39 24.68
CA LEU A 112 10.37 -0.81 26.07
C LEU A 112 11.72 -0.87 26.80
N LEU A 113 12.83 -1.05 26.06
CA LEU A 113 14.16 -0.91 26.63
C LEU A 113 14.51 0.59 26.76
N PRO A 114 14.92 1.04 27.96
CA PRO A 114 15.48 2.38 28.16
C PRO A 114 16.65 2.64 27.21
N GLU A 115 16.79 3.88 26.74
CA GLU A 115 17.79 4.23 25.70
C GLU A 115 19.22 3.93 26.12
N ASP A 116 19.54 4.16 27.40
CA ASP A 116 20.83 3.87 28.03
C ASP A 116 21.14 2.37 28.13
N ARG A 117 20.12 1.52 28.02
CA ARG A 117 20.24 0.06 28.12
C ARG A 117 20.14 -0.65 26.77
N ARG A 118 19.94 0.08 25.67
CA ARG A 118 19.91 -0.49 24.32
C ARG A 118 21.34 -0.76 23.84
N GLY A 119 21.70 -2.04 23.81
CA GLY A 119 22.98 -2.49 23.30
C GLY A 119 22.98 -2.72 21.79
N GLU A 120 24.17 -3.02 21.28
CA GLU A 120 24.38 -3.40 19.89
C GLU A 120 23.60 -4.67 19.49
N ALA A 121 23.39 -5.59 20.45
CA ALA A 121 22.58 -6.78 20.23
C ALA A 121 21.11 -6.44 19.97
N ASP A 122 20.54 -5.49 20.74
CA ASP A 122 19.15 -5.07 20.59
C ASP A 122 18.94 -4.34 19.26
N ARG A 123 19.89 -3.49 18.86
CA ARG A 123 19.88 -2.79 17.57
C ARG A 123 19.91 -3.75 16.39
N ARG A 124 20.79 -4.77 16.44
CA ARG A 124 20.84 -5.82 15.42
C ARG A 124 19.58 -6.65 15.37
N ALA A 125 18.99 -6.97 16.52
CA ALA A 125 17.72 -7.70 16.58
C ALA A 125 16.57 -6.90 15.95
N LEU A 126 16.51 -5.58 16.21
CA LEU A 126 15.54 -4.68 15.57
C LEU A 126 15.70 -4.67 14.05
N LEU A 127 16.92 -4.46 13.56
CA LEU A 127 17.18 -4.42 12.11
C LEU A 127 16.85 -5.76 11.44
N ALA A 128 17.23 -6.89 12.04
CA ALA A 128 16.90 -8.21 11.52
C ALA A 128 15.38 -8.42 11.41
N ALA A 129 14.62 -8.01 12.42
CA ALA A 129 13.15 -8.11 12.39
C ALA A 129 12.53 -7.20 11.32
N VAL A 130 13.04 -5.97 11.15
CA VAL A 130 12.61 -5.05 10.08
C VAL A 130 12.90 -5.67 8.71
N ASP A 131 14.10 -6.18 8.50
CA ASP A 131 14.52 -6.80 7.24
C ASP A 131 13.69 -8.04 6.93
N GLU A 132 13.34 -8.85 7.92
CA GLU A 132 12.47 -10.02 7.72
C GLU A 132 11.06 -9.60 7.25
N ILE A 133 10.46 -8.60 7.90
CA ILE A 133 9.13 -8.07 7.53
C ILE A 133 9.15 -7.56 6.08
N VAL A 134 10.20 -6.81 5.72
CA VAL A 134 10.40 -6.27 4.36
C VAL A 134 10.71 -7.38 3.35
N ALA A 135 11.55 -8.35 3.67
CA ALA A 135 11.93 -9.45 2.78
C ALA A 135 10.75 -10.39 2.48
N SER A 136 9.83 -10.57 3.44
CA SER A 136 8.61 -11.37 3.27
C SER A 136 7.70 -10.84 2.13
N GLU A 137 7.85 -9.57 1.76
CA GLU A 137 7.16 -8.95 0.63
C GLU A 137 7.72 -9.49 -0.70
N THR A 138 9.04 -9.46 -0.86
CA THR A 138 9.74 -9.88 -2.08
C THR A 138 9.45 -11.35 -2.42
N GLN A 139 9.44 -12.22 -1.40
CA GLN A 139 9.10 -13.64 -1.54
C GLN A 139 7.65 -13.86 -2.01
N ARG A 140 6.69 -13.07 -1.49
CA ARG A 140 5.28 -13.13 -1.90
C ARG A 140 5.07 -12.67 -3.35
N TRP A 141 5.76 -11.62 -3.79
CA TRP A 141 5.71 -11.18 -5.20
C TRP A 141 6.27 -12.24 -6.15
N ALA A 142 7.39 -12.87 -5.79
CA ALA A 142 7.96 -13.96 -6.58
C ALA A 142 6.99 -15.14 -6.71
N SER A 143 6.30 -15.50 -5.62
CA SER A 143 5.32 -16.59 -5.61
C SER A 143 4.03 -16.28 -6.39
N ARG A 144 3.54 -15.03 -6.36
CA ARG A 144 2.41 -14.60 -7.19
C ARG A 144 2.73 -14.68 -8.69
N ARG A 145 3.94 -14.26 -9.10
CA ARG A 145 4.38 -14.37 -10.50
C ARG A 145 4.50 -15.81 -10.97
N ARG A 146 5.04 -16.73 -10.14
CA ARG A 146 5.15 -18.15 -10.47
C ARG A 146 3.78 -18.79 -10.74
N LYS A 147 2.79 -18.53 -9.88
CA LYS A 147 1.42 -19.05 -10.05
C LYS A 147 0.73 -18.58 -11.33
N LEU A 148 0.96 -17.32 -11.73
CA LEU A 148 0.43 -16.78 -12.99
C LEU A 148 1.05 -17.45 -14.22
N GLN A 149 2.36 -17.76 -14.16
CA GLN A 149 3.05 -18.49 -15.24
C GLN A 149 2.56 -19.93 -15.36
N GLU A 150 2.41 -20.66 -14.25
CA GLU A 150 1.88 -22.03 -14.25
C GLU A 150 0.47 -22.12 -14.86
N ASN A 151 -0.43 -21.20 -14.50
CA ASN A 151 -1.78 -21.17 -15.06
C ASN A 151 -1.82 -20.86 -16.56
N THR A 152 -0.85 -20.09 -17.07
CA THR A 152 -0.78 -19.75 -18.51
C THR A 152 -0.16 -20.89 -19.32
N SER A 153 0.62 -21.77 -18.69
CA SER A 153 1.18 -22.97 -19.34
C SER A 153 0.25 -24.20 -19.35
N GLN A 154 -0.88 -24.14 -18.63
CA GLN A 154 -1.86 -25.24 -18.54
C GLN A 154 -3.18 -24.96 -19.28
N GLY A 155 -3.35 -23.79 -19.89
CA GLY A 155 -4.50 -23.44 -20.75
C GLY A 155 -4.07 -23.29 -22.20
#